data_AF-A0A2V8LS56-F1
#
_entry.id   AF-A0A2V8LS56-F1
#
_cell.length_a   1.000
_cell.length_b   1.000
_cell.length_c   1.000
_cell.angle_alpha   90.00
_cell.angle_beta   90.00
_cell.angle_gamma   90.00
#
_symmetry.space_group_name_H-M   'P 1'
#
loop_
_entity.id
_entity.type
_entity.pdbx_description
1 polymer ?
#
loop_
_entity_poly.entity_id
_entity_poly.type
_entity_poly.pdbx_seq_one_letter_code
_entity_poly.pdbx_strand_id
1 'polypeptide(L)'
;MKKSTSRLLGGAALAAAAAGAIGAIVMNRNGKPKRKRRRERRDAPDVWARPGMTVTFRAELMPGREPSERTFQVTSLLPSGRVLLAGVTGEHAQKEFEPQR
;
A
#
# COMPACT_ATOMS: atom_id res chain seq x y z
N MET A 1 25.44 -17.21 -54.99
CA MET A 1 24.73 -18.45 -54.57
C MET A 1 25.51 -19.02 -53.39
N LYS A 2 25.04 -19.42 -52.20
CA LYS A 2 23.76 -19.47 -51.46
C LYS A 2 24.16 -19.55 -49.96
N LYS A 3 23.36 -18.98 -49.05
CA LYS A 3 23.50 -19.08 -47.58
C LYS A 3 22.81 -20.35 -47.05
N SER A 4 23.34 -20.99 -46.00
CA SER A 4 22.65 -21.86 -45.00
C SER A 4 23.72 -22.33 -43.98
N THR A 5 23.73 -22.00 -42.67
CA THR A 5 22.88 -22.36 -41.49
C THR A 5 23.02 -23.81 -40.99
N SER A 6 23.60 -23.99 -39.78
CA SER A 6 23.23 -24.96 -38.71
C SER A 6 24.26 -24.82 -37.56
N ARG A 7 23.92 -24.39 -36.33
CA ARG A 7 23.13 -25.01 -35.23
C ARG A 7 23.89 -26.10 -34.43
N LEU A 8 23.89 -25.87 -33.11
CA LEU A 8 23.98 -26.81 -31.96
C LEU A 8 25.38 -27.14 -31.38
N LEU A 9 25.76 -26.39 -30.33
CA LEU A 9 26.52 -26.90 -29.18
C LEU A 9 25.57 -26.77 -27.97
N GLY A 10 25.18 -27.79 -27.21
CA GLY A 10 25.74 -29.13 -27.06
C GLY A 10 26.55 -29.21 -25.76
N GLY A 11 25.86 -29.54 -24.65
CA GLY A 11 26.45 -30.26 -23.52
C GLY A 11 27.00 -29.45 -22.34
N ALA A 12 26.28 -29.51 -21.22
CA ALA A 12 26.79 -29.15 -19.90
C ALA A 12 27.66 -30.28 -19.34
N ALA A 13 28.91 -29.98 -18.95
CA ALA A 13 29.80 -30.92 -18.27
C ALA A 13 29.75 -30.68 -16.76
N LEU A 14 29.16 -31.63 -16.04
CA LEU A 14 29.30 -31.80 -14.59
C LEU A 14 30.58 -32.60 -14.32
N ALA A 15 31.54 -32.01 -13.61
CA ALA A 15 32.66 -32.75 -13.06
C ALA A 15 32.97 -32.21 -11.65
N ALA A 16 32.82 -33.09 -10.67
CA ALA A 16 33.12 -32.87 -9.26
C ALA A 16 34.53 -33.35 -8.91
N ALA A 17 35.02 -32.88 -7.77
CA ALA A 17 36.18 -33.33 -7.00
C ALA A 17 37.55 -32.70 -7.33
N ALA A 18 38.01 -31.81 -6.44
CA ALA A 18 39.32 -31.91 -5.76
C ALA A 18 39.52 -30.70 -4.82
N ALA A 19 40.27 -30.91 -3.75
CA ALA A 19 40.48 -30.00 -2.64
C ALA A 19 41.15 -28.67 -3.01
N GLY A 20 40.79 -27.60 -2.28
CA GLY A 20 41.61 -26.39 -2.11
C GLY A 20 41.38 -25.27 -3.13
N ALA A 21 40.82 -24.16 -2.65
CA ALA A 21 40.88 -22.81 -3.25
C ALA A 21 40.35 -22.64 -4.70
N ILE A 22 39.03 -22.68 -4.86
CA ILE A 22 38.36 -21.95 -5.94
C ILE A 22 37.58 -20.81 -5.29
N GLY A 23 38.21 -19.64 -5.30
CA GLY A 23 37.56 -18.38 -4.97
C GLY A 23 36.39 -18.06 -5.91
N ALA A 24 35.65 -17.05 -5.50
CA ALA A 24 34.50 -16.45 -6.19
C ALA A 24 33.25 -17.35 -6.20
N ILE A 25 32.42 -17.30 -5.16
CA ILE A 25 31.53 -16.15 -4.93
C ILE A 25 31.11 -15.52 -6.28
N VAL A 26 30.26 -16.22 -7.03
CA VAL A 26 29.33 -15.52 -7.92
C VAL A 26 28.23 -14.95 -7.03
N MET A 27 28.47 -13.74 -6.53
CA MET A 27 27.47 -12.89 -5.92
C MET A 27 26.30 -12.73 -6.92
N ASN A 28 25.14 -13.25 -6.55
CA ASN A 28 23.87 -12.88 -7.16
C ASN A 28 23.56 -11.40 -6.85
N ARG A 29 24.14 -10.50 -7.65
CA ARG A 29 23.79 -9.08 -7.71
C ARG A 29 22.73 -8.88 -8.79
N ASN A 30 21.52 -9.39 -8.59
CA ASN A 30 20.38 -8.80 -9.27
C ASN A 30 19.10 -8.92 -8.44
N GLY A 31 18.79 -7.80 -7.78
CA GLY A 31 17.41 -7.41 -7.52
C GLY A 31 16.78 -7.99 -6.26
N LYS A 32 17.24 -7.57 -5.08
CA LYS A 32 16.30 -7.47 -3.94
C LYS A 32 15.12 -6.59 -4.43
N PRO A 33 13.86 -7.02 -4.40
CA PRO A 33 12.74 -6.12 -4.66
C PRO A 33 12.69 -5.12 -3.49
N LYS A 34 13.42 -4.01 -3.63
CA LYS A 34 13.36 -2.88 -2.70
C LYS A 34 11.95 -2.32 -2.77
N ARG A 35 11.12 -2.71 -1.80
CA ARG A 35 10.12 -1.89 -1.11
C ARG A 35 9.61 -0.70 -1.95
N LYS A 36 8.71 -0.95 -2.90
CA LYS A 36 7.93 0.12 -3.57
C LYS A 36 6.59 0.41 -2.89
N ARG A 37 6.40 0.04 -1.62
CA ARG A 37 5.23 0.42 -0.79
C ARG A 37 5.22 1.88 -0.31
N ARG A 38 5.98 2.79 -0.93
CA ARG A 38 6.06 4.21 -0.51
C ARG A 38 5.80 5.21 -1.64
N ARG A 39 5.26 4.77 -2.79
CA ARG A 39 4.89 5.65 -3.90
C ARG A 39 3.41 5.60 -4.30
N GLU A 40 2.57 4.84 -3.61
CA GLU A 40 1.10 4.90 -3.79
C GLU A 40 0.40 5.88 -2.84
N ARG A 41 1.13 6.63 -2.01
CA ARG A 41 0.54 7.66 -1.13
C ARG A 41 0.47 9.05 -1.77
N ARG A 42 0.97 9.25 -2.99
CA ARG A 42 1.01 10.58 -3.62
C ARG A 42 -0.10 10.85 -4.63
N ASP A 43 -0.81 9.82 -5.08
CA ASP A 43 -1.83 9.93 -6.12
C ASP A 43 -3.20 9.38 -5.67
N ALA A 44 -3.39 9.12 -4.37
CA ALA A 44 -4.74 8.92 -3.87
C ALA A 44 -5.44 10.29 -3.92
N PRO A 45 -6.64 10.41 -4.51
CA PRO A 45 -7.43 11.63 -4.41
C PRO A 45 -7.50 12.05 -2.94
N ASP A 46 -7.56 13.36 -2.69
CA ASP A 46 -7.61 13.95 -1.35
C ASP A 46 -8.92 13.53 -0.66
N VAL A 47 -8.90 12.32 -0.13
CA VAL A 47 -10.04 11.64 0.47
C VAL A 47 -9.93 11.87 1.96
N TRP A 48 -10.73 12.80 2.44
CA TRP A 48 -10.72 13.30 3.82
C TRP A 48 -11.10 12.24 4.88
N ALA A 49 -11.70 11.12 4.47
CA ALA A 49 -12.09 10.03 5.36
C ALA A 49 -11.92 8.65 4.71
N ARG A 50 -11.54 7.65 5.50
CA ARG A 50 -11.38 6.25 5.04
C ARG A 50 -12.01 5.29 6.03
N PRO A 51 -12.51 4.10 5.60
CA PRO A 51 -12.91 3.05 6.52
C PRO A 51 -11.82 2.77 7.56
N GLY A 52 -12.21 2.70 8.83
CA GLY A 52 -11.31 2.52 9.98
C GLY A 52 -10.71 3.81 10.56
N MET A 53 -10.82 4.95 9.86
CA MET A 53 -10.35 6.26 10.35
C MET A 53 -11.29 6.82 11.41
N THR A 54 -10.76 7.55 12.39
CA THR A 54 -11.56 8.25 13.40
C THR A 54 -11.82 9.69 12.97
N VAL A 55 -13.05 10.14 13.12
CA VAL A 55 -13.48 11.52 12.87
C VAL A 55 -14.20 12.05 14.11
N THR A 56 -14.03 13.34 14.40
CA THR A 56 -14.61 13.98 15.57
C THR A 56 -15.65 14.99 15.11
N PHE A 57 -16.90 14.84 15.54
CA PHE A 57 -17.94 15.81 15.26
C PHE A 57 -17.61 17.14 15.90
N ARG A 58 -17.94 18.23 15.21
CA ARG A 58 -17.75 19.56 15.78
C ARG A 58 -18.64 19.77 17.01
N ALA A 59 -18.15 20.58 17.94
CA ALA A 59 -18.84 20.84 19.20
C ALA A 59 -20.22 21.47 19.00
N GLU A 60 -20.43 22.21 17.90
CA GLU A 60 -21.72 22.85 17.62
C GLU A 60 -22.82 21.85 17.25
N LEU A 61 -22.46 20.66 16.75
CA LEU A 61 -23.42 19.60 16.39
C LEU A 61 -23.74 18.68 17.57
N MET A 62 -22.85 18.59 18.55
CA MET A 62 -23.02 17.75 19.74
C MET A 62 -22.63 18.55 21.00
N PRO A 63 -23.40 19.58 21.38
CA PRO A 63 -23.09 20.41 22.54
C PRO A 63 -23.14 19.59 23.83
N GLY A 64 -22.33 19.98 24.81
CA GLY A 64 -22.25 19.32 26.11
C GLY A 64 -21.57 17.94 26.09
N ARG A 65 -20.94 17.55 24.97
CA ARG A 65 -20.16 16.32 24.86
C ARG A 65 -18.67 16.59 24.73
N GLU A 66 -17.88 15.79 25.43
CA GLU A 66 -16.43 15.83 25.35
C GLU A 66 -15.93 15.38 23.96
N PRO A 67 -14.73 15.81 23.51
CA PRO A 67 -14.17 15.39 22.22
C PRO A 67 -14.12 13.87 22.04
N SER A 68 -13.84 13.13 23.12
CA SER A 68 -13.82 11.66 23.11
C SER A 68 -15.18 11.04 22.81
N GLU A 69 -16.27 11.66 23.28
CA GLU A 69 -17.65 11.20 23.04
C GLU A 69 -18.19 11.63 21.67
N ARG A 70 -17.53 12.59 21.04
CA ARG A 70 -17.81 13.08 19.68
C ARG A 70 -16.96 12.39 18.61
N THR A 71 -16.06 11.49 19.02
CA THR A 71 -15.14 10.80 18.12
C THR A 71 -15.68 9.42 17.75
N PHE A 72 -15.84 9.18 16.45
CA PHE A 72 -16.41 7.95 15.92
C PHE A 72 -15.53 7.37 14.82
N GLN A 73 -15.62 6.06 14.64
CA GLN A 73 -14.91 5.36 13.58
C GLN A 73 -15.75 5.34 12.30
N VAL A 74 -15.12 5.69 11.18
CA VAL A 74 -15.70 5.59 9.85
C VAL A 74 -15.82 4.11 9.48
N THR A 75 -17.03 3.66 9.18
CA THR A 75 -17.32 2.30 8.73
C THR A 75 -17.20 2.20 7.21
N SER A 76 -17.76 3.17 6.49
CA SER A 76 -17.75 3.19 5.02
C SER A 76 -17.71 4.62 4.50
N LEU A 77 -17.05 4.82 3.36
CA LEU A 77 -17.10 6.05 2.57
C LEU A 77 -17.99 5.81 1.36
N LEU A 78 -19.05 6.61 1.23
CA LEU A 78 -20.00 6.50 0.14
C LEU A 78 -19.48 7.22 -1.12
N PRO A 79 -19.94 6.83 -2.32
CA PRO A 79 -19.60 7.53 -3.56
C PRO A 79 -20.00 9.02 -3.57
N SER A 80 -20.97 9.40 -2.73
CA SER A 80 -21.38 10.78 -2.52
C SER A 80 -20.36 11.65 -1.77
N GLY A 81 -19.30 11.04 -1.21
CA GLY A 81 -18.33 11.72 -0.34
C GLY A 81 -18.78 11.82 1.12
N ARG A 82 -19.94 11.26 1.47
CA ARG A 82 -20.43 11.12 2.85
C ARG A 82 -19.89 9.85 3.51
N VAL A 83 -19.90 9.82 4.84
CA VAL A 83 -19.43 8.67 5.63
C VAL A 83 -20.54 8.06 6.46
N LEU A 84 -20.47 6.75 6.63
CA LEU A 84 -21.20 6.00 7.64
C LEU A 84 -20.29 5.76 8.83
N LEU A 85 -20.80 5.93 10.05
CA LEU A 85 -20.03 5.84 11.28
C LEU A 85 -20.49 4.66 12.14
N ALA A 86 -19.57 4.09 12.91
CA ALA A 86 -19.88 3.06 13.88
C ALA A 86 -20.70 3.65 15.03
N GLY A 87 -21.87 3.07 15.30
CA GLY A 87 -22.72 3.47 16.43
C GLY A 87 -23.51 4.78 16.23
N VAL A 88 -23.46 5.40 15.05
CA VAL A 88 -24.24 6.60 14.71
C VAL A 88 -25.05 6.33 13.45
N THR A 89 -26.33 6.68 13.51
CA THR A 89 -27.25 6.48 12.39
C THR A 89 -27.19 7.64 11.41
N GLY A 90 -27.18 7.32 10.12
CA GLY A 90 -27.27 8.31 9.04
C GLY A 90 -25.97 8.51 8.28
N GLU A 91 -26.04 9.35 7.25
CA GLU A 91 -24.90 9.72 6.41
C GLU A 91 -24.37 11.11 6.77
N HIS A 92 -23.08 11.21 7.05
CA HIS A 92 -22.46 12.44 7.52
C HIS A 92 -21.52 13.05 6.49
N ALA A 93 -21.56 14.37 6.34
CA ALA A 93 -20.70 15.12 5.44
C ALA A 93 -19.46 15.65 6.15
N GLN A 94 -18.37 15.86 5.41
CA GLN A 94 -17.09 16.37 5.92
C GLN A 94 -17.22 17.59 6.84
N LYS A 95 -18.09 18.54 6.49
CA LYS A 95 -18.29 19.81 7.21
C LYS A 95 -18.80 19.65 8.65
N GLU A 96 -19.34 18.48 8.98
CA GLU A 96 -19.84 18.14 10.31
C GLU A 96 -18.70 17.77 11.27
N PHE A 97 -17.50 17.53 10.74
CA PHE A 97 -16.34 17.12 11.51
C PHE A 97 -15.35 18.26 11.70
N GLU A 98 -14.54 18.12 12.75
CA GLU A 98 -13.39 18.98 12.96
C GLU A 98 -12.33 18.72 11.87
N PRO A 99 -11.59 19.76 11.41
CA PRO A 99 -10.53 19.59 10.43
C PRO A 99 -9.42 18.66 10.96
N GLN A 100 -9.09 17.62 10.19
CA GLN A 100 -7.96 16.74 10.48
C GLN A 100 -6.66 17.46 10.07
N ARG A 101 -5.77 17.75 11.03
CA ARG A 101 -4.44 18.34 10.79
C ARG A 101 -3.38 17.29 10.49
#